data_AF-A0A961NKT1-F1
#
_entry.id   AF-A0A961NKT1-F1
#
_cell.length_a   1.000
_cell.length_b   1.000
_cell.length_c   1.000
_cell.angle_alpha   90.00
_cell.angle_beta   90.00
_cell.angle_gamma   90.00
#
_symmetry.space_group_name_H-M   'P 1'
#
loop_
_entity.id
_entity.type
_entity.pdbx_description
1 polymer ?
#
loop_
_entity_poly.entity_id
_entity_poly.type
_entity_poly.pdbx_seq_one_letter_code
_entity_poly.pdbx_strand_id
1 'polypeptide(L)'
;GRPILLLVGYVMETQFDLDRWLIGLVQTEAPIRFYEVPTVQGMIPGLFAERIDAGMRSGIPDEDESSVITVYTEDADRIIKFTGNENPRNARVLLLDGDGRVVWFHDSGFSASVLSTLLETIKAL
;
A
#
# COMPACT_ATOMS: atom_id res chain seq x y z
N GLY A 1 11.56 -4.22 -15.57
CA GLY A 1 11.66 -3.57 -14.24
C GLY A 1 11.94 -4.61 -13.16
N ARG A 2 11.99 -4.21 -11.87
CA ARG A 2 12.03 -5.16 -10.74
C ARG A 2 10.62 -5.28 -10.16
N PRO A 3 10.17 -6.47 -9.72
CA PRO A 3 8.88 -6.61 -9.04
C PRO A 3 8.78 -5.71 -7.81
N ILE A 4 7.55 -5.29 -7.48
CA ILE A 4 7.26 -4.34 -6.41
C ILE A 4 5.91 -4.66 -5.78
N LEU A 5 5.82 -4.51 -4.46
CA LEU A 5 4.58 -4.67 -3.71
C LEU A 5 4.04 -3.28 -3.35
N LEU A 6 2.76 -3.03 -3.60
CA LEU A 6 2.10 -1.77 -3.23
C LEU A 6 1.05 -2.07 -2.15
N LEU A 7 1.13 -1.33 -1.05
CA LEU A 7 0.20 -1.38 0.07
C LEU A 7 -0.63 -0.09 0.06
N VAL A 8 -1.80 -0.14 -0.57
CA VAL A 8 -2.62 1.05 -0.82
C VAL A 8 -3.63 1.25 0.30
N GLY A 9 -3.68 2.46 0.86
CA GLY A 9 -4.67 2.86 1.87
C GLY A 9 -5.55 4.00 1.38
N TYR A 10 -6.85 3.96 1.69
CA TYR A 10 -7.81 5.00 1.26
C TYR A 10 -8.29 5.92 2.38
N VAL A 11 -8.21 5.46 3.64
CA VAL A 11 -8.61 6.21 4.82
C VAL A 11 -7.55 6.05 5.91
N MET A 12 -7.51 6.96 6.88
CA MET A 12 -6.53 6.88 7.97
C MET A 12 -6.65 5.58 8.75
N GLU A 13 -7.86 5.04 8.90
CA GLU A 13 -8.10 3.78 9.58
C GLU A 13 -7.50 2.56 8.86
N THR A 14 -7.10 2.70 7.59
CA THR A 14 -6.36 1.66 6.87
C THR A 14 -4.98 1.39 7.47
N GLN A 15 -4.40 2.35 8.19
CA GLN A 15 -3.09 2.22 8.83
C GLN A 15 -2.98 0.95 9.70
N PHE A 16 -4.05 0.64 10.43
CA PHE A 16 -4.07 -0.55 11.29
C PHE A 16 -3.87 -1.85 10.51
N ASP A 17 -4.41 -1.95 9.29
CA ASP A 17 -4.22 -3.11 8.44
C ASP A 17 -2.82 -3.09 7.78
N LEU A 18 -2.39 -1.92 7.30
CA LEU A 18 -1.06 -1.71 6.71
C LEU A 18 0.07 -2.11 7.67
N ASP A 19 0.00 -1.72 8.94
CA ASP A 19 0.98 -2.08 9.97
C ASP A 19 1.14 -3.61 10.11
N ARG A 20 0.05 -4.38 9.95
CA ARG A 20 0.11 -5.84 10.01
C ARG A 20 0.80 -6.44 8.80
N TRP A 21 0.51 -5.89 7.62
CA TRP A 21 1.24 -6.25 6.40
C TRP A 21 2.73 -5.96 6.55
N LEU A 22 3.08 -4.76 6.99
CA LEU A 22 4.45 -4.32 7.22
C LEU A 22 5.18 -5.26 8.20
N ILE A 23 4.61 -5.51 9.38
CA ILE A 23 5.17 -6.43 10.36
C ILE A 23 5.33 -7.84 9.77
N GLY A 24 4.33 -8.34 9.05
CA GLY A 24 4.39 -9.67 8.43
C GLY A 24 5.48 -9.78 7.38
N LEU A 25 5.62 -8.78 6.51
CA LEU A 25 6.66 -8.72 5.48
C LEU A 25 8.07 -8.63 6.08
N VAL A 26 8.26 -7.80 7.11
CA VAL A 26 9.54 -7.65 7.81
C VAL A 26 9.90 -8.93 8.56
N GLN A 27 8.99 -9.51 9.35
CA GLN A 27 9.25 -10.73 10.13
C GLN A 27 9.54 -11.95 9.26
N THR A 28 9.01 -11.98 8.04
CA THR A 28 9.25 -13.07 7.09
C THR A 28 10.44 -12.80 6.16
N GLU A 29 11.12 -11.66 6.33
CA GLU A 29 12.22 -11.21 5.47
C GLU A 29 11.84 -11.28 3.99
N ALA A 30 10.63 -10.84 3.65
CA ALA A 30 10.09 -10.94 2.30
C ALA A 30 11.07 -10.31 1.29
N PRO A 31 11.54 -11.05 0.26
CA PRO A 31 12.59 -10.58 -0.64
C PRO A 31 12.04 -9.64 -1.74
N ILE A 32 11.22 -8.67 -1.35
CA ILE A 32 10.52 -7.75 -2.24
C ILE A 32 10.63 -6.32 -1.69
N ARG A 33 10.78 -5.33 -2.58
CA ARG A 33 10.56 -3.94 -2.16
C ARG A 33 9.06 -3.67 -2.12
N PHE A 34 8.62 -3.04 -1.05
CA PHE A 34 7.23 -2.60 -0.90
C PHE A 34 7.16 -1.10 -0.68
N TYR A 35 6.03 -0.52 -1.05
CA TYR A 35 5.70 0.88 -0.77
C TYR A 35 4.30 0.99 -0.18
N GLU A 36 4.16 1.83 0.83
CA GLU A 36 2.85 2.30 1.25
C GLU A 36 2.38 3.39 0.29
N VAL A 37 1.13 3.30 -0.14
CA VAL A 37 0.54 4.22 -1.13
C VAL A 37 -0.75 4.81 -0.56
N PRO A 38 -0.66 5.78 0.37
CA PRO A 38 -1.83 6.51 0.81
C PRO A 38 -2.46 7.21 -0.40
N THR A 39 -3.74 6.95 -0.63
CA THR A 39 -4.44 7.36 -1.84
C THR A 39 -5.64 8.19 -1.45
N VAL A 40 -5.49 9.50 -1.62
CA VAL A 40 -6.43 10.49 -1.09
C VAL A 40 -7.33 11.00 -2.21
N GLN A 41 -8.59 10.59 -2.16
CA GLN A 41 -9.62 10.98 -3.11
C GLN A 41 -10.07 12.43 -2.95
N GLY A 42 -10.41 13.09 -4.07
CA GLY A 42 -11.05 14.40 -4.09
C GLY A 42 -10.09 15.60 -4.19
N MET A 43 -10.67 16.81 -4.13
CA MET A 43 -9.90 18.05 -4.16
C MET A 43 -9.33 18.36 -2.78
N ILE A 44 -8.04 18.07 -2.58
CA ILE A 44 -7.27 18.52 -1.43
C ILE A 44 -6.74 19.93 -1.76
N PRO A 45 -7.15 21.00 -1.05
CA PRO A 45 -6.51 22.30 -1.23
C PRO A 45 -5.03 22.15 -0.90
N GLY A 46 -4.12 22.57 -1.79
CA GLY A 46 -2.67 22.31 -1.65
C GLY A 46 -2.06 22.71 -0.30
N LEU A 47 -2.66 23.67 0.41
CA LEU A 47 -2.31 24.08 1.78
C LEU A 47 -2.48 22.98 2.85
N PHE A 48 -3.25 21.93 2.58
CA PHE A 48 -3.46 20.81 3.52
C PHE A 48 -2.67 19.54 3.16
N ALA A 49 -2.09 19.46 1.96
CA ALA A 49 -1.32 18.30 1.53
C ALA A 49 -0.10 18.07 2.43
N GLU A 50 0.65 19.13 2.75
CA GLU A 50 1.80 19.06 3.66
C GLU A 50 1.41 18.58 5.07
N ARG A 51 0.22 18.96 5.57
CA ARG A 51 -0.27 18.52 6.88
C ARG A 51 -0.73 17.06 6.87
N ILE A 52 -1.27 16.59 5.75
CA ILE A 52 -1.68 15.19 5.57
C ILE A 52 -0.44 14.31 5.43
N ASP A 53 0.51 14.71 4.58
CA ASP A 53 1.80 14.05 4.43
C ASP A 53 2.57 14.01 5.76
N ALA A 54 2.62 15.13 6.50
CA ALA A 54 3.27 15.17 7.81
C ALA A 54 2.55 14.30 8.85
N GLY A 55 1.22 14.23 8.82
CA GLY A 55 0.45 13.35 9.68
C GLY A 55 0.74 11.87 9.42
N MET A 56 0.78 11.46 8.14
CA MET A 56 1.05 10.07 7.76
C MET A 56 2.51 9.67 7.98
N ARG A 57 3.46 10.60 7.84
CA ARG A 57 4.89 10.36 8.15
C ARG A 57 5.23 10.41 9.64
N SER A 58 4.43 11.10 10.46
CA SER A 58 4.76 11.34 11.88
C SER A 58 4.93 10.09 12.76
N GLY A 59 4.51 8.91 12.28
CA GLY A 59 4.68 7.63 12.98
C GLY A 59 5.78 6.72 12.40
N ILE A 60 6.44 7.12 11.31
CA ILE A 60 7.41 6.30 10.57
C ILE A 60 8.81 6.85 10.86
N PRO A 61 9.80 6.02 11.25
CA PRO A 61 11.19 6.47 11.38
C PRO A 61 11.70 7.08 10.07
N ASP A 62 12.50 8.16 10.13
CA ASP A 62 13.04 8.89 8.96
C ASP A 62 13.71 7.97 7.91
N GLU A 63 14.26 6.84 8.35
CA GLU A 63 14.92 5.81 7.53
C GLU A 63 13.95 5.13 6.55
N ASP A 64 12.68 5.00 6.95
CA ASP A 64 11.62 4.28 6.25
C ASP A 64 10.68 5.23 5.48
N GLU A 65 10.78 6.55 5.67
CA GLU A 65 9.94 7.56 4.98
C GLU A 65 10.01 7.43 3.44
N SER A 66 11.13 6.95 2.90
CA SER A 66 11.32 6.74 1.46
C SER A 66 10.44 5.62 0.87
N SER A 67 9.76 4.85 1.71
CA SER A 67 8.83 3.77 1.32
C SER A 67 7.38 4.22 1.18
N VAL A 68 7.07 5.51 1.39
CA VAL A 68 5.69 6.04 1.30
C VAL A 68 5.53 6.96 0.08
N ILE A 69 4.53 6.67 -0.76
CA ILE A 69 4.20 7.45 -1.95
C ILE A 69 2.73 7.88 -1.88
N THR A 70 2.47 9.13 -1.52
CA THR A 70 1.10 9.65 -1.48
C THR A 70 0.59 9.95 -2.89
N VAL A 71 -0.61 9.45 -3.23
CA VAL A 71 -1.30 9.71 -4.50
C VAL A 71 -2.55 10.56 -4.25
N TYR A 72 -2.75 11.57 -5.09
CA TYR A 72 -3.79 12.58 -4.93
C TYR A 72 -4.68 12.70 -6.18
N THR A 73 -5.90 13.24 -5.99
CA THR A 73 -6.77 13.73 -7.06
C THR A 73 -7.14 12.69 -8.12
N GLU A 74 -6.92 12.96 -9.41
CA GLU A 74 -7.37 12.11 -10.52
C GLU A 74 -6.71 10.73 -10.49
N ASP A 75 -5.43 10.64 -10.12
CA ASP A 75 -4.75 9.35 -10.02
C ASP A 75 -5.29 8.52 -8.85
N ALA A 76 -5.70 9.18 -7.75
CA ALA A 76 -6.36 8.50 -6.65
C ALA A 76 -7.72 7.90 -7.08
N ASP A 77 -8.51 8.67 -7.84
CA ASP A 77 -9.78 8.19 -8.42
C ASP A 77 -9.57 6.97 -9.33
N ARG A 78 -8.51 6.98 -10.14
CA ARG A 78 -8.17 5.87 -11.04
C ARG A 78 -7.78 4.61 -10.28
N ILE A 79 -6.96 4.75 -9.24
CA ILE A 79 -6.58 3.63 -8.36
C ILE A 79 -7.81 3.05 -7.68
N ILE A 80 -8.63 3.88 -7.02
CA ILE A 80 -9.85 3.45 -6.32
C ILE A 80 -10.82 2.74 -7.25
N LYS A 81 -11.01 3.24 -8.47
CA LYS A 81 -11.87 2.59 -9.47
C LYS A 81 -11.31 1.26 -9.94
N PHE A 82 -9.99 1.14 -10.03
CA PHE A 82 -9.32 -0.08 -10.49
C PHE A 82 -9.35 -1.20 -9.46
N THR A 83 -9.15 -0.88 -8.18
CA THR A 83 -9.03 -1.87 -7.09
C THR A 83 -10.31 -2.07 -6.28
N GLY A 84 -11.28 -1.16 -6.38
CA GLY A 84 -12.51 -1.18 -5.59
C GLY A 84 -12.35 -0.59 -4.17
N ASN A 85 -13.48 -0.18 -3.59
CA ASN A 85 -13.51 0.49 -2.29
C ASN A 85 -14.71 0.13 -1.40
N GLU A 86 -15.12 -1.14 -1.41
CA GLU A 86 -16.25 -1.61 -0.59
C GLU A 86 -15.90 -1.63 0.91
N ASN A 87 -14.65 -1.97 1.25
CA ASN A 87 -14.12 -2.03 2.62
C ASN A 87 -12.90 -1.10 2.78
N PRO A 88 -13.07 0.23 2.87
CA PRO A 88 -11.98 1.20 2.81
C PRO A 88 -10.90 1.02 3.89
N ARG A 89 -11.25 0.40 5.02
CA ARG A 89 -10.34 0.15 6.14
C ARG A 89 -9.32 -0.96 5.90
N ASN A 90 -9.56 -1.83 4.92
CA ASN A 90 -8.56 -2.83 4.54
C ASN A 90 -7.60 -2.20 3.53
N ALA A 91 -6.34 -2.62 3.57
CA ALA A 91 -5.39 -2.25 2.53
C ALA A 91 -5.78 -2.92 1.20
N ARG A 92 -5.38 -2.31 0.09
CA ARG A 92 -5.30 -3.01 -1.21
C ARG A 92 -3.84 -3.38 -1.43
N VAL A 93 -3.57 -4.67 -1.53
CA VAL A 93 -2.23 -5.20 -1.68
C VAL A 93 -2.05 -5.68 -3.11
N LEU A 94 -1.16 -5.02 -3.86
CA LEU A 94 -0.90 -5.31 -5.26
C LEU A 94 0.54 -5.75 -5.43
N LEU A 95 0.77 -6.94 -5.98
CA LEU A 95 2.10 -7.35 -6.45
C LEU A 95 2.19 -7.05 -7.94
N LEU A 96 3.12 -6.19 -8.31
CA LEU A 96 3.44 -5.91 -9.70
C LEU A 96 4.68 -6.69 -10.14
N ASP A 97 4.62 -7.28 -11.33
CA ASP A 97 5.77 -7.90 -11.97
C ASP A 97 6.75 -6.85 -12.55
N GLY A 98 7.82 -7.33 -13.20
CA GLY A 98 8.81 -6.46 -13.83
C GLY A 98 8.27 -5.60 -14.99
N ASP A 99 7.12 -5.95 -15.56
CA ASP A 99 6.45 -5.23 -16.64
C ASP A 99 5.33 -4.31 -16.14
N GLY A 100 5.12 -4.26 -14.81
CA GLY A 100 4.08 -3.44 -14.17
C GLY A 100 2.69 -4.06 -14.20
N ARG A 101 2.56 -5.37 -14.46
CA ARG A 101 1.27 -6.07 -14.42
C ARG A 101 0.97 -6.53 -13.00
N VAL A 102 -0.29 -6.39 -12.59
CA VAL A 102 -0.77 -6.96 -11.33
C VAL A 102 -0.83 -8.48 -11.48
N VAL A 103 0.07 -9.18 -10.78
CA VAL A 103 0.15 -10.65 -10.78
C VAL A 103 -0.45 -11.27 -9.52
N TRP A 104 -0.71 -10.45 -8.49
CA TRP A 104 -1.42 -10.85 -7.28
C TRP A 104 -2.13 -9.65 -6.67
N PHE A 105 -3.34 -9.86 -6.13
CA PHE A 105 -4.19 -8.82 -5.55
C PHE A 105 -4.97 -9.33 -4.35
N HIS A 106 -5.08 -8.51 -3.30
CA HIS A 106 -5.92 -8.77 -2.12
C HIS A 106 -6.46 -7.48 -1.49
N ASP A 107 -7.71 -7.51 -1.00
CA ASP A 107 -8.43 -6.34 -0.49
C ASP A 107 -9.19 -6.58 0.83
N SER A 108 -9.11 -7.79 1.38
CA SER A 108 -9.96 -8.24 2.48
C SER A 108 -9.27 -8.21 3.85
N GLY A 109 -8.17 -7.47 3.96
CA GLY A 109 -7.40 -7.29 5.20
C GLY A 109 -6.33 -8.35 5.42
N PHE A 110 -5.40 -8.08 6.33
CA PHE A 110 -4.29 -8.98 6.63
C PHE A 110 -4.75 -10.32 7.22
N SER A 111 -4.13 -11.39 6.76
CA SER A 111 -4.11 -12.68 7.47
C SER A 111 -2.82 -13.43 7.18
N ALA A 112 -2.36 -14.24 8.13
CA ALA A 112 -1.13 -15.01 7.98
C ALA A 112 -1.18 -16.01 6.80
N SER A 113 -2.36 -16.60 6.55
CA SER A 113 -2.55 -17.51 5.41
C SER A 113 -2.43 -16.76 4.07
N VAL A 114 -3.04 -15.58 3.95
CA VAL A 114 -2.93 -14.77 2.73
C VAL A 114 -1.49 -14.27 2.54
N LEU A 115 -0.80 -13.85 3.60
CA LEU A 115 0.63 -13.52 3.54
C LEU A 115 1.45 -14.68 2.98
N SER A 116 1.17 -15.92 3.38
CA SER A 116 1.84 -17.11 2.83
C SER A 116 1.66 -17.20 1.31
N THR A 117 0.45 -16.99 0.80
CA THR A 117 0.18 -17.04 -0.66
C THR A 117 0.89 -15.91 -1.41
N LEU A 118 1.00 -14.73 -0.80
CA LEU A 118 1.76 -13.61 -1.36
C LEU A 118 3.25 -13.98 -1.45
N LEU A 119 3.83 -14.54 -0.38
CA LEU A 119 5.24 -14.95 -0.34
C LEU A 119 5.56 -16.05 -1.35
N GLU A 120 4.65 -17.01 -1.56
CA GLU A 120 4.77 -18.01 -2.61
C GLU A 120 4.79 -17.36 -3.99
N THR A 121 3.92 -16.38 -4.22
CA THR A 121 3.88 -15.66 -5.50
C THR A 121 5.15 -14.83 -5.73
N ILE A 122 5.65 -14.15 -4.70
CA ILE A 122 6.92 -13.39 -4.77
C ILE A 122 8.09 -14.31 -5.16
N LYS A 123 8.16 -15.53 -4.60
CA LYS A 123 9.22 -16.50 -4.92
C LYS A 123 9.15 -17.03 -6.35
N ALA A 124 7.98 -16.94 -6.99
CA ALA A 124 7.78 -17.41 -8.36
C ALA A 124 8.07 -16.35 -9.44
N LEU A 125 8.34 -15.10 -9.04
CA LEU A 125 8.73 -13.98 -9.92
C LEU A 125 10.25 -13.90 -10.12
#